data_AF-A0A3Q0FQ24-F1
#
_entry.id   AF-A0A3Q0FQ24-F1
#
_cell.length_a   1.000
_cell.length_b   1.000
_cell.length_c   1.000
_cell.angle_alpha   90.00
_cell.angle_beta   90.00
_cell.angle_gamma   90.00
#
_symmetry.space_group_name_H-M   'P 1'
#
loop_
_entity.id
_entity.type
_entity.pdbx_description
1 polymer ?
#
loop_
_entity_poly.entity_id
_entity_poly.type
_entity_poly.pdbx_seq_one_letter_code
_entity_poly.pdbx_strand_id
1 'polypeptide(L)'
;MNHEGGPAVYHTLLTLDMCGVCLVNTLGALPIIYCTLACRPLPRSAALLAYSGLSSYALLCAVTARSNVRRLRSFAWQALFRFFFFYLRWAGLGTGHPSSLRSYLIMDGLALLGGVINISRIPERWRPGHFDYWFNSHQIMHVLVVVSILHLHWGVVADLRWLTSYVCPQN
;
A
#
# COMPACT_ATOMS: atom_id res chain seq x y z
N MET A 1 4.18 -11.84 -26.77
CA MET A 1 3.80 -12.39 -25.45
C MET A 1 3.32 -13.82 -25.68
N ASN A 2 4.12 -14.80 -25.29
CA ASN A 2 4.01 -16.21 -25.71
C ASN A 2 3.23 -17.06 -24.70
N HIS A 3 2.03 -16.64 -24.31
CA HIS A 3 1.14 -17.54 -23.57
C HIS A 3 0.16 -18.17 -24.55
N GLU A 4 0.20 -19.48 -24.70
CA GLU A 4 -0.64 -20.21 -25.68
C GLU A 4 -2.15 -19.99 -25.45
N GLY A 5 -2.54 -19.69 -24.21
CA GLY A 5 -3.93 -19.37 -23.83
C GLY A 5 -4.48 -18.01 -24.33
N GLY A 6 -3.72 -17.24 -25.11
CA GLY A 6 -4.21 -16.05 -25.80
C GLY A 6 -4.60 -14.86 -24.90
N PRO A 7 -5.36 -13.88 -25.44
CA PRO A 7 -5.68 -12.62 -24.74
C PRO A 7 -6.48 -12.79 -23.45
N ALA A 8 -7.34 -13.81 -23.38
CA ALA A 8 -8.20 -14.05 -22.23
C ALA A 8 -7.39 -14.37 -20.97
N VAL A 9 -6.42 -15.29 -21.08
CA VAL A 9 -5.55 -15.66 -19.96
C VAL A 9 -4.71 -14.46 -19.51
N TYR A 10 -4.21 -13.66 -20.45
CA TYR A 10 -3.49 -12.44 -20.12
C TYR A 10 -4.33 -11.46 -19.29
N HIS A 11 -5.58 -11.21 -19.69
CA HIS A 11 -6.48 -10.33 -18.94
C HIS A 11 -6.79 -10.87 -17.54
N THR A 12 -6.95 -12.18 -17.39
CA THR A 12 -7.15 -12.81 -16.08
C THR A 12 -5.93 -12.62 -15.18
N LEU A 13 -4.73 -12.91 -15.67
CA LEU A 13 -3.48 -12.74 -14.90
C LEU A 13 -3.24 -11.28 -14.51
N LEU A 14 -3.50 -10.34 -15.42
CA LEU A 14 -3.41 -8.91 -15.13
C LEU A 14 -4.44 -8.47 -14.08
N THR A 15 -5.63 -9.06 -14.10
CA THR A 15 -6.66 -8.79 -13.09
C THR A 15 -6.24 -9.32 -11.72
N LEU A 16 -5.65 -10.52 -11.68
CA LEU A 16 -5.13 -11.10 -10.44
C LEU A 16 -3.98 -10.29 -9.85
N ASP A 17 -3.05 -9.81 -10.67
CA ASP A 17 -1.96 -8.92 -10.25
C ASP A 17 -2.51 -7.64 -9.58
N MET A 18 -3.48 -7.00 -10.24
CA MET A 18 -4.12 -5.78 -9.74
C MET A 18 -4.91 -6.01 -8.45
N CYS A 19 -5.60 -7.16 -8.34
CA CYS A 19 -6.21 -7.59 -7.08
C CYS A 19 -5.17 -7.77 -5.97
N GLY A 20 -4.02 -8.37 -6.27
CA GLY A 20 -2.92 -8.54 -5.34
C GLY A 20 -2.41 -7.22 -4.78
N VAL A 21 -2.14 -6.24 -5.66
CA VAL A 21 -1.71 -4.89 -5.25
C VAL A 21 -2.76 -4.21 -4.36
N CYS A 22 -4.05 -4.27 -4.73
CA CYS A 22 -5.14 -3.75 -3.92
C CYS A 22 -5.20 -4.41 -2.53
N LEU A 23 -5.04 -5.74 -2.48
CA LEU A 23 -5.13 -6.52 -1.26
C LEU A 23 -3.96 -6.20 -0.31
N VAL A 24 -2.72 -6.12 -0.80
CA VAL A 24 -1.56 -5.74 0.00
C VAL A 24 -1.72 -4.33 0.58
N ASN A 25 -2.15 -3.36 -0.24
CA ASN A 25 -2.36 -1.99 0.24
C ASN A 25 -3.45 -1.92 1.32
N THR A 26 -4.54 -2.67 1.12
CA THR A 26 -5.69 -2.70 2.04
C THR A 26 -5.31 -3.36 3.36
N LEU A 27 -4.79 -4.59 3.33
CA LEU A 27 -4.46 -5.34 4.53
C LEU A 27 -3.32 -4.71 5.31
N GLY A 28 -2.37 -4.06 4.63
CA GLY A 28 -1.27 -3.37 5.28
C GLY A 28 -1.69 -2.17 6.13
N ALA A 29 -2.76 -1.47 5.75
CA ALA A 29 -3.23 -0.30 6.49
C ALA A 29 -4.10 -0.65 7.72
N LEU A 30 -4.77 -1.80 7.74
CA LEU A 30 -5.59 -2.24 8.86
C LEU A 30 -4.84 -2.27 10.21
N PRO A 31 -3.65 -2.91 10.34
CA PRO A 31 -2.90 -2.90 11.60
C PRO A 31 -2.44 -1.50 11.99
N ILE A 32 -2.13 -0.64 11.01
CA ILE A 32 -1.74 0.75 11.26
C ILE A 32 -2.89 1.50 11.93
N ILE A 33 -4.10 1.43 11.35
CA ILE A 33 -5.32 2.07 11.88
C ILE A 33 -5.64 1.52 13.27
N TYR A 34 -5.59 0.20 13.43
CA TYR A 34 -5.87 -0.48 14.69
C TYR A 34 -4.93 0.00 15.81
N CYS A 35 -3.61 0.00 15.55
CA CYS A 35 -2.62 0.42 16.53
C CYS A 35 -2.67 1.92 16.79
N THR A 36 -3.05 2.75 15.81
CA THR A 36 -3.18 4.21 15.98
C THR A 36 -4.33 4.59 16.90
N LEU A 37 -5.43 3.84 16.84
CA LEU A 37 -6.64 4.09 17.61
C LEU A 37 -6.85 3.06 18.72
N ALA A 38 -5.79 2.40 19.20
CA ALA A 38 -5.89 1.29 20.14
C ALA A 38 -6.69 1.66 21.40
N CYS A 39 -6.50 2.89 21.90
CA CYS A 39 -7.18 3.40 23.10
C CYS A 39 -8.58 3.97 22.88
N ARG A 40 -9.07 4.03 21.64
CA ARG A 40 -10.39 4.62 21.33
C ARG A 40 -11.25 3.62 20.55
N PRO A 41 -12.05 2.78 21.23
CA PRO A 41 -12.72 1.64 20.61
C PRO A 41 -13.76 2.02 19.54
N LEU A 42 -14.55 3.07 19.78
CA LEU A 42 -15.56 3.55 18.84
C LEU A 42 -14.95 4.09 17.53
N PRO A 43 -14.04 5.09 17.55
CA PRO A 43 -13.44 5.59 16.32
C PRO A 43 -12.55 4.54 15.65
N ARG A 44 -11.94 3.61 16.40
CA ARG A 44 -11.20 2.48 15.82
C ARG A 44 -12.08 1.63 14.92
N SER A 45 -13.21 1.15 15.43
CA SER A 45 -14.15 0.33 14.65
C SER A 45 -14.72 1.11 13.46
N ALA A 46 -15.10 2.37 13.66
CA ALA A 46 -15.60 3.22 12.58
C ALA A 46 -14.55 3.43 11.48
N ALA A 47 -13.30 3.71 11.84
CA ALA A 47 -12.20 3.91 10.89
C ALA A 47 -11.86 2.63 10.11
N LEU A 48 -11.84 1.47 10.79
CA LEU A 48 -11.59 0.18 10.14
C LEU A 48 -12.70 -0.15 9.12
N LEU A 49 -13.98 0.04 9.51
CA LEU A 49 -15.12 -0.18 8.61
C LEU A 49 -15.11 0.78 7.41
N ALA A 50 -14.85 2.07 7.67
CA ALA A 50 -14.75 3.08 6.62
C ALA A 50 -13.63 2.73 5.62
N TYR A 51 -12.46 2.34 6.13
CA TYR A 51 -11.32 1.98 5.29
C TYR A 51 -11.56 0.68 4.51
N SER A 52 -12.16 -0.34 5.14
CA SER A 52 -12.51 -1.58 4.43
C SER A 52 -13.55 -1.31 3.35
N GLY A 53 -14.55 -0.48 3.61
CA GLY A 53 -15.56 -0.10 2.61
C GLY A 53 -14.95 0.66 1.43
N LEU A 54 -14.10 1.66 1.72
CA LEU A 54 -13.34 2.39 0.70
C LEU A 54 -12.47 1.46 -0.15
N SER A 55 -11.84 0.48 0.49
CA SER A 55 -10.94 -0.48 -0.16
C SER A 55 -11.69 -1.50 -1.02
N SER A 56 -12.85 -1.97 -0.57
CA SER A 56 -13.75 -2.80 -1.38
C SER A 56 -14.22 -2.04 -2.62
N TYR A 57 -14.59 -0.77 -2.47
CA TYR A 57 -14.93 0.08 -3.61
C TYR A 57 -13.74 0.29 -4.56
N ALA A 58 -12.54 0.49 -4.01
CA ALA A 58 -11.31 0.61 -4.78
C ALA A 58 -11.00 -0.67 -5.58
N LEU A 59 -11.17 -1.85 -4.97
CA LEU A 59 -11.00 -3.15 -5.61
C LEU A 59 -12.02 -3.34 -6.75
N LEU A 60 -13.30 -3.05 -6.51
CA LEU A 60 -14.33 -3.10 -7.54
C LEU A 60 -13.96 -2.19 -8.72
N CYS A 61 -13.54 -0.96 -8.43
CA CYS A 61 -13.06 -0.04 -9.46
C CYS A 61 -11.80 -0.55 -10.15
N ALA A 62 -10.86 -1.18 -9.44
CA ALA A 62 -9.63 -1.70 -10.02
C ALA A 62 -9.91 -2.85 -11.01
N VAL A 63 -10.85 -3.73 -10.69
CA VAL A 63 -11.23 -4.88 -11.54
C VAL A 63 -12.13 -4.45 -12.70
N THR A 64 -13.04 -3.50 -12.48
CA THR A 64 -14.04 -3.09 -13.49
C THR A 64 -13.61 -1.91 -14.36
N ALA A 65 -12.62 -1.12 -13.95
CA ALA A 65 -12.25 0.10 -14.67
C ALA A 65 -11.56 -0.20 -15.99
N ARG A 66 -12.15 0.31 -17.07
CA ARG A 66 -11.53 0.41 -18.40
C ARG A 66 -10.50 1.55 -18.53
N SER A 67 -10.34 2.39 -17.50
CA SER A 67 -9.50 3.61 -17.55
C SER A 67 -8.56 3.73 -16.35
N ASN A 68 -7.29 4.02 -16.63
CA ASN A 68 -6.21 4.18 -15.64
C ASN A 68 -6.46 5.32 -14.64
N VAL A 69 -7.17 6.38 -15.04
CA VAL A 69 -7.46 7.54 -14.17
C VAL A 69 -8.36 7.14 -13.00
N ARG A 70 -9.34 6.28 -13.25
CA ARG A 70 -10.29 5.82 -12.22
C ARG A 70 -9.59 4.95 -11.18
N ARG A 71 -8.65 4.12 -11.63
CA ARG A 71 -7.80 3.28 -10.76
C ARG A 71 -6.89 4.14 -9.89
N LEU A 72 -6.21 5.12 -10.48
CA LEU A 72 -5.31 6.02 -9.75
C LEU A 72 -6.05 6.82 -8.66
N ARG A 73 -7.25 7.33 -8.97
CA ARG A 73 -8.05 8.08 -7.99
C ARG A 73 -8.45 7.23 -6.78
N SER A 74 -8.79 5.96 -6.98
CA SER A 74 -9.13 5.06 -5.88
C SER A 74 -7.93 4.78 -4.96
N PHE A 75 -6.74 4.55 -5.53
CA PHE A 75 -5.51 4.41 -4.75
C PHE A 75 -5.13 5.71 -4.02
N ALA A 76 -5.35 6.87 -4.65
CA ALA A 76 -5.12 8.17 -4.03
C ALA A 76 -5.98 8.35 -2.78
N TRP A 77 -7.27 7.98 -2.81
CA TRP A 77 -8.13 8.03 -1.63
C TRP A 77 -7.65 7.11 -0.50
N GLN A 78 -7.20 5.89 -0.82
CA GLN A 78 -6.61 4.99 0.18
C GLN A 78 -5.32 5.56 0.78
N ALA A 79 -4.47 6.16 -0.04
CA ALA A 79 -3.24 6.80 0.41
C ALA A 79 -3.53 8.00 1.33
N LEU A 80 -4.43 8.90 0.93
CA LEU A 80 -4.85 10.05 1.75
C LEU A 80 -5.38 9.62 3.11
N PHE A 81 -6.22 8.58 3.15
CA PHE A 81 -6.74 8.03 4.40
C PHE A 81 -5.61 7.55 5.31
N ARG A 82 -4.59 6.88 4.77
CA ARG A 82 -3.42 6.43 5.54
C ARG A 82 -2.55 7.59 6.03
N PHE A 83 -2.28 8.58 5.18
CA PHE A 83 -1.52 9.78 5.56
C PHE A 83 -2.20 10.55 6.69
N PHE A 84 -3.53 10.54 6.76
CA PHE A 84 -4.25 11.08 7.90
C PHE A 84 -3.88 10.37 9.22
N PHE A 85 -3.76 9.04 9.25
CA PHE A 85 -3.30 8.32 10.45
C PHE A 85 -1.83 8.58 10.78
N PHE A 86 -0.97 8.74 9.77
CA PHE A 86 0.41 9.17 9.99
C PHE A 86 0.47 10.55 10.64
N TYR A 87 -0.37 11.48 10.17
CA TYR A 87 -0.50 12.80 10.78
C TYR A 87 -1.01 12.71 12.22
N LEU A 88 -2.02 11.88 12.51
CA LEU A 88 -2.50 11.69 13.89
C LEU A 88 -1.40 11.19 14.82
N ARG A 89 -0.57 10.24 14.37
CA ARG A 89 0.59 9.76 15.14
C ARG A 89 1.64 10.84 15.33
N TRP A 90 1.95 11.58 14.28
CA TRP A 90 2.91 12.69 14.32
C TRP A 90 2.47 13.81 15.28
N ALA A 91 1.18 14.15 15.27
CA ALA A 91 0.58 15.16 16.14
C ALA A 91 0.40 14.69 17.60
N GLY A 92 0.78 13.45 17.94
CA GLY A 92 0.62 12.89 19.28
C GLY A 92 -0.83 12.54 19.66
N LEU A 93 -1.75 12.57 18.69
CA LEU A 93 -3.17 12.22 18.88
C LEU A 93 -3.43 10.72 18.72
N GLY A 94 -2.48 10.00 18.09
CA GLY A 94 -2.53 8.56 17.86
C GLY A 94 -1.48 7.81 18.67
N THR A 95 -1.73 6.52 18.90
CA THR A 95 -0.82 5.61 19.61
C THR A 95 0.08 4.83 18.65
N GLY A 96 1.22 4.34 19.13
CA GLY A 96 2.12 3.50 18.35
C GLY A 96 3.59 3.75 18.69
N HIS A 97 4.44 2.83 18.24
CA HIS A 97 5.87 2.94 18.49
C HIS A 97 6.47 4.08 17.63
N PRO A 98 7.37 4.94 18.16
CA PRO A 98 7.92 6.05 17.39
C PRO A 98 8.70 5.60 16.13
N SER A 99 9.34 4.42 16.16
CA SER A 99 10.04 3.89 14.98
C SER A 99 9.11 3.32 13.91
N SER A 100 7.86 2.95 14.24
CA SER A 100 6.95 2.36 13.26
C SER A 100 6.46 3.38 12.24
N LEU A 101 6.25 4.64 12.66
CA LEU A 101 5.89 5.74 11.76
C LEU A 101 6.95 5.93 10.67
N ARG A 102 8.23 5.92 11.03
CA ARG A 102 9.33 6.02 10.06
C ARG A 102 9.30 4.86 9.06
N SER A 103 9.08 3.63 9.53
CA SER A 103 8.96 2.47 8.65
C SER A 103 7.78 2.59 7.69
N TYR A 104 6.63 3.08 8.14
CA TYR A 104 5.47 3.27 7.28
C TYR A 104 5.66 4.38 6.24
N LEU A 105 6.35 5.46 6.60
CA LEU A 105 6.70 6.52 5.64
C LEU A 105 7.69 6.01 4.57
N ILE A 106 8.69 5.21 4.97
CA ILE A 106 9.63 4.59 4.02
C ILE A 106 8.89 3.61 3.10
N MET A 107 7.99 2.79 3.65
CA MET A 107 7.16 1.87 2.88
C MET A 107 6.37 2.60 1.79
N ASP A 108 5.62 3.66 2.13
CA ASP A 108 4.85 4.43 1.15
C ASP A 108 5.74 5.18 0.16
N GLY A 109 6.88 5.70 0.62
CA GLY A 109 7.87 6.34 -0.25
C GLY A 109 8.42 5.38 -1.30
N LEU A 110 8.79 4.15 -0.89
CA LEU A 110 9.29 3.12 -1.80
C LEU A 110 8.21 2.62 -2.78
N ALA A 111 6.98 2.43 -2.30
CA ALA A 111 5.86 2.03 -3.15
C ALA A 111 5.53 3.09 -4.21
N LEU A 112 5.49 4.38 -3.80
CA LEU A 112 5.29 5.50 -4.71
C LEU A 112 6.43 5.62 -5.72
N LEU A 113 7.68 5.52 -5.25
CA LEU A 113 8.86 5.58 -6.12
C LEU A 113 8.84 4.45 -7.17
N GLY A 114 8.54 3.22 -6.76
CA GLY A 114 8.39 2.10 -7.69
C GLY A 114 7.29 2.35 -8.73
N GLY A 115 6.14 2.87 -8.31
CA GLY A 115 5.05 3.23 -9.22
C GLY A 115 5.45 4.31 -10.23
N VAL A 116 6.16 5.35 -9.78
CA VAL A 116 6.68 6.43 -10.65
C VAL A 116 7.69 5.89 -11.66
N ILE A 117 8.61 5.03 -11.22
CA ILE A 117 9.62 4.39 -12.09
C ILE A 117 8.91 3.55 -13.17
N ASN A 118 7.95 2.72 -12.79
CA ASN A 118 7.18 1.89 -13.73
C ASN A 118 6.36 2.71 -14.74
N ILE A 119 5.72 3.80 -14.31
CA ILE A 119 4.95 4.68 -15.21
C ILE A 119 5.86 5.47 -16.15
N SER A 120 6.98 5.98 -15.63
CA SER A 120 7.93 6.78 -16.41
C SER A 120 8.77 5.94 -17.39
N ARG A 121 8.80 4.62 -17.18
CA ARG A 121 9.59 3.64 -17.96
C ARG A 121 11.09 3.93 -17.94
N ILE A 122 11.60 4.36 -16.79
CA ILE A 122 13.03 4.62 -16.60
C ILE A 122 13.65 3.38 -15.95
N PRO A 123 14.80 2.87 -16.42
CA PRO A 123 15.77 3.47 -17.35
C PRO A 123 15.59 3.12 -18.83
N GLU A 124 14.67 2.23 -19.21
CA GLU A 124 14.53 1.74 -20.59
C GLU A 124 14.18 2.85 -21.59
N ARG A 125 13.51 3.91 -21.13
CA ARG A 125 13.25 5.12 -21.92
C ARG A 125 14.52 5.87 -22.29
N TRP A 126 15.57 5.79 -21.47
CA TRP A 126 16.85 6.49 -21.73
C TRP A 126 17.77 5.70 -22.66
N ARG A 127 17.74 4.36 -22.60
CA ARG A 127 18.55 3.47 -23.45
C ARG A 127 17.69 2.31 -23.96
N PRO A 128 16.91 2.53 -25.03
CA PRO A 128 16.07 1.47 -25.61
C PRO A 128 16.92 0.26 -26.03
N GLY A 129 16.45 -0.96 -25.75
CA GLY A 129 17.10 -2.22 -26.14
C GLY A 129 18.20 -2.72 -25.19
N HIS A 130 18.67 -1.89 -24.24
CA HIS A 130 19.69 -2.33 -23.26
C HIS A 130 19.10 -3.02 -22.03
N PHE A 131 17.82 -2.77 -21.72
CA PHE A 131 17.16 -3.19 -20.49
C PHE A 131 16.04 -4.22 -20.73
N ASP A 132 16.04 -4.89 -21.90
CA ASP A 132 14.94 -5.77 -22.30
C ASP A 132 14.82 -7.01 -21.40
N TYR A 133 15.95 -7.55 -20.93
CA TYR A 133 15.99 -8.74 -20.06
C TYR A 133 16.15 -8.40 -18.57
N TRP A 134 16.95 -7.38 -18.25
CA TRP A 134 17.37 -7.06 -16.89
C TRP A 134 17.25 -5.56 -16.60
N PHE A 135 16.90 -5.22 -15.37
CA PHE A 135 16.79 -3.85 -14.86
C PHE A 135 15.81 -2.95 -15.63
N ASN A 136 14.79 -3.53 -16.25
CA ASN A 136 13.66 -2.72 -16.72
C ASN A 136 12.90 -2.10 -15.54
N SER A 137 12.20 -1.00 -15.79
CA SER A 137 11.42 -0.28 -14.78
C SER A 137 10.45 -1.18 -14.00
N HIS A 138 9.86 -2.20 -14.65
CA HIS A 138 8.91 -3.11 -14.04
C HIS A 138 9.58 -4.04 -13.01
N GLN A 139 10.75 -4.59 -13.33
CA GLN A 139 11.57 -5.37 -12.39
C GLN A 139 12.00 -4.51 -11.19
N ILE A 140 12.45 -3.28 -11.46
CA ILE A 140 12.84 -2.34 -10.39
C ILE A 140 11.65 -2.05 -9.47
N MET A 141 10.46 -1.81 -10.04
CA MET A 141 9.23 -1.62 -9.27
C MET A 141 8.94 -2.81 -8.37
N HIS A 142 8.99 -4.05 -8.88
CA HIS A 142 8.76 -5.25 -8.07
C HIS A 142 9.74 -5.35 -6.90
N VAL A 143 11.03 -5.10 -7.14
CA VAL A 143 12.05 -5.09 -6.06
C VAL A 143 11.72 -4.03 -5.00
N LEU A 144 11.39 -2.81 -5.41
CA LEU A 144 11.01 -1.73 -4.49
C LEU A 144 9.75 -2.06 -3.69
N VAL A 145 8.76 -2.71 -4.30
CA VAL A 145 7.53 -3.15 -3.62
C VAL A 145 7.84 -4.23 -2.58
N VAL A 146 8.74 -5.19 -2.87
CA VAL A 146 9.17 -6.18 -1.87
C VAL A 146 9.84 -5.50 -0.66
N VAL A 147 10.78 -4.57 -0.90
CA VAL A 147 11.43 -3.82 0.18
C VAL A 147 10.42 -2.97 0.96
N SER A 148 9.45 -2.36 0.27
CA SER A 148 8.34 -1.65 0.90
C SER A 148 7.56 -2.56 1.87
N ILE A 149 7.21 -3.78 1.45
CA ILE A 149 6.51 -4.76 2.30
C ILE A 149 7.37 -5.20 3.51
N LEU A 150 8.69 -5.27 3.38
CA LEU A 150 9.57 -5.53 4.53
C LEU A 150 9.49 -4.41 5.56
N HIS A 151 9.47 -3.15 5.12
CA HIS A 151 9.26 -2.01 6.01
C HIS A 151 7.85 -2.01 6.64
N LEU A 152 6.81 -2.41 5.90
CA LEU A 152 5.48 -2.64 6.47
C LEU A 152 5.56 -3.63 7.63
N HIS A 153 6.18 -4.79 7.38
CA HIS A 153 6.29 -5.87 8.35
C HIS A 153 7.02 -5.40 9.62
N TRP A 154 8.18 -4.75 9.48
CA TRP A 154 8.92 -4.23 10.63
C TRP A 154 8.14 -3.16 11.40
N GLY A 155 7.43 -2.26 10.71
CA GLY A 155 6.58 -1.27 11.34
C GLY A 155 5.45 -1.90 12.16
N VAL A 156 4.74 -2.88 11.57
CA VAL A 156 3.63 -3.58 12.23
C VAL A 156 4.12 -4.40 13.41
N VAL A 157 5.23 -5.14 13.27
CA VAL A 157 5.80 -5.92 14.39
C VAL A 157 6.23 -5.00 15.54
N ALA A 158 6.83 -3.85 15.25
CA ALA A 158 7.19 -2.87 16.27
C ALA A 158 5.96 -2.33 17.00
N ASP A 159 4.89 -1.98 16.27
CA ASP A 159 3.63 -1.53 16.87
C ASP A 159 2.97 -2.60 17.73
N LEU A 160 2.88 -3.84 17.23
CA LEU A 160 2.24 -4.94 17.97
C LEU A 160 3.01 -5.28 19.25
N ARG A 161 4.34 -5.33 19.20
CA ARG A 161 5.18 -5.54 20.39
C ARG A 161 5.09 -4.40 21.38
N TRP A 162 4.96 -3.17 20.91
CA TRP A 162 4.75 -2.03 21.78
C TRP A 162 3.39 -2.12 22.47
N LEU A 163 2.35 -2.50 21.71
CA LEU A 163 0.98 -2.59 22.20
C LEU A 163 0.80 -3.60 23.33
N THR A 164 1.56 -4.70 23.37
CA THR A 164 1.46 -5.68 24.46
C THR A 164 1.92 -5.13 25.81
N SER A 165 2.76 -4.09 25.82
CA SER A 165 3.28 -3.44 27.03
C SER A 165 2.61 -2.11 27.34
N TYR A 166 1.82 -1.57 26.40
CA TYR A 166 1.28 -0.22 26.51
C TYR A 166 -0.07 -0.19 27.23
N VAL A 167 -0.19 0.68 28.23
CA VAL A 167 -1.44 0.92 28.95
C VAL A 167 -2.05 2.22 28.47
N CYS A 168 -3.31 2.17 28.04
CA CYS A 168 -4.04 3.36 27.63
C CYS A 168 -4.25 4.30 28.83
N PRO A 169 -4.01 5.61 28.67
CA PRO A 169 -4.30 6.57 29.73
C PRO A 169 -5.80 6.51 30.07
N GLN A 170 -6.11 6.43 31.36
CA GLN A 170 -7.48 6.53 31.87
C GLN A 170 -7.87 8.01 31.91
N ASN A 171 -8.44 8.49 30.82
CA ASN A 171 -9.20 9.75 30.82
C ASN A 171 -10.68 9.43 30.78
#